data_AF-A0ABD5ZTF4-F1
#
_entry.id   AF-A0ABD5ZTF4-F1
#
_cell.length_a   1.000
_cell.length_b   1.000
_cell.length_c   1.000
_cell.angle_alpha   90.00
_cell.angle_beta   90.00
_cell.angle_gamma   90.00
#
_symmetry.space_group_name_H-M   'P 1'
#
loop_
_entity.id
_entity.type
_entity.pdbx_description
1 polymer ?
#
loop_
_entity_poly.entity_id
_entity_poly.type
_entity_poly.pdbx_seq_one_letter_code
_entity_poly.pdbx_strand_id
1 'polypeptide(L)' 'MVHETERDGATWYACDGCGMLFDVREDAESHEADCDGEEPSYIQ' A
#
# COMPACT_ATOMS: atom_id res chain seq x y z
N MET A 1 2.47 7.86 -1.51
CA MET A 1 3.59 7.23 -2.23
C MET A 1 3.57 5.73 -1.96
N VAL A 2 4.10 4.90 -2.86
CA VAL A 2 4.28 3.46 -2.59
C VAL A 2 5.71 3.16 -2.12
N HIS A 3 5.88 2.22 -1.20
CA HIS A 3 7.20 1.74 -0.77
C HIS A 3 7.38 0.25 -1.07
N GLU A 4 8.59 -0.13 -1.47
CA GLU A 4 8.96 -1.53 -1.69
C GLU A 4 9.35 -2.20 -0.37
N THR A 5 8.87 -3.41 -0.15
CA THR A 5 9.15 -4.22 1.04
C THR A 5 9.33 -5.69 0.66
N GLU A 6 10.15 -6.42 1.41
CA GLU A 6 10.35 -7.84 1.21
C GLU A 6 9.58 -8.62 2.27
N ARG A 7 8.70 -9.53 1.83
CA ARG A 7 7.86 -10.34 2.70
C ARG A 7 7.76 -11.76 2.16
N ASP A 8 8.00 -12.73 3.04
CA ASP A 8 7.99 -14.15 2.71
C ASP A 8 8.95 -14.53 1.55
N GLY A 9 10.05 -13.77 1.39
CA GLY A 9 11.03 -13.94 0.32
C GLY A 9 10.59 -13.44 -1.06
N ALA A 10 9.49 -12.69 -1.13
CA ALA A 10 9.02 -12.01 -2.33
C ALA A 10 9.01 -10.49 -2.12
N THR A 11 9.16 -9.74 -3.19
CA THR A 11 9.04 -8.28 -3.20
C THR A 11 7.57 -7.89 -3.28
N TRP A 12 7.15 -6.99 -2.40
CA TRP A 12 5.82 -6.42 -2.30
C TRP A 12 5.90 -4.89 -2.31
N TYR A 13 4.81 -4.25 -2.68
CA TYR A 13 4.67 -2.81 -2.74
C TYR A 13 3.55 -2.39 -1.81
N ALA A 14 3.88 -1.61 -0.79
CA ALA A 14 2.94 -1.13 0.21
C ALA A 14 2.50 0.29 -0.10
N CYS A 15 1.20 0.56 0.00
CA CYS A 15 0.68 1.93 -0.01
C CYS A 15 0.97 2.60 1.33
N ASP A 16 1.59 3.78 1.32
CA ASP A 16 1.93 4.52 2.54
C ASP A 16 0.69 5.11 3.24
N GLY A 17 -0.41 5.32 2.51
CA GLY A 17 -1.65 5.90 3.05
C GLY A 17 -2.54 4.91 3.81
N CYS A 18 -2.54 3.63 3.45
CA CYS A 18 -3.44 2.64 4.07
C CYS A 18 -2.72 1.36 4.53
N GLY A 19 -1.45 1.18 4.19
CA GLY A 19 -0.67 -0.01 4.52
C GLY A 19 -1.01 -1.26 3.71
N MET A 20 -1.84 -1.16 2.66
CA MET A 20 -2.19 -2.29 1.80
C MET A 20 -0.98 -2.75 0.98
N LEU A 21 -0.79 -4.07 0.86
CA LEU A 21 0.31 -4.69 0.12
C LEU A 21 -0.16 -5.22 -1.24
N PHE A 22 0.66 -4.99 -2.25
CA PHE A 22 0.46 -5.42 -3.63
C PHE A 22 1.69 -6.16 -4.13
N ASP A 23 1.51 -7.14 -5.00
CA ASP A 23 2.61 -7.89 -5.63
C ASP A 23 3.20 -7.16 -6.86
N VAL A 24 2.45 -6.22 -7.43
CA VAL A 24 2.86 -5.40 -8.59
C VAL A 24 2.90 -3.92 -8.21
N ARG A 25 3.94 -3.23 -8.68
CA ARG A 25 4.14 -1.80 -8.43
C ARG A 25 3.05 -0.93 -9.07
N GLU A 26 2.69 -1.20 -10.33
CA GLU A 26 1.66 -0.44 -11.04
C GLU A 26 0.30 -0.51 -10.35
N ASP A 27 -0.08 -1.68 -9.79
CA ASP A 27 -1.28 -1.83 -8.97
C ASP A 27 -1.20 -0.99 -7.69
N ALA A 28 -0.06 -0.99 -7.01
CA ALA A 28 0.13 -0.15 -5.82
C ALA A 28 0.07 1.34 -6.15
N GLU A 29 0.67 1.78 -7.26
CA GLU A 29 0.69 3.18 -7.70
C GLU A 29 -0.71 3.64 -8.14
N SER A 30 -1.43 2.80 -8.88
CA SER A 30 -2.81 3.06 -9.26
C SER A 30 -3.71 3.13 -8.03
N HIS A 31 -3.56 2.17 -7.11
CA HIS A 31 -4.24 2.22 -5.83
C HIS A 31 -3.94 3.50 -5.07
N GLU A 32 -2.67 3.88 -4.93
CA GLU A 32 -2.28 5.09 -4.20
C GLU A 32 -2.86 6.37 -4.80
N ALA A 33 -3.01 6.44 -6.13
CA ALA A 33 -3.66 7.56 -6.79
C ALA A 33 -5.16 7.67 -6.46
N ASP A 34 -5.84 6.54 -6.26
CA ASP A 34 -7.24 6.46 -5.85
C ASP A 34 -7.42 6.34 -4.32
N CYS A 35 -6.35 6.13 -3.57
CA CYS A 35 -6.36 5.91 -2.14
C CYS A 35 -6.45 7.25 -1.42
N ASP A 36 -7.53 7.50 -0.72
CA ASP A 36 -7.72 8.71 0.09
C ASP A 36 -6.76 8.79 1.29
N GLY A 37 -5.93 7.76 1.54
CA GLY A 37 -4.93 7.75 2.61
C GLY A 37 -5.52 7.87 4.02
N GLU A 38 -6.84 7.80 4.15
CA GLU A 38 -7.53 7.70 5.41
C GLU A 38 -7.23 6.30 5.96
N GLU A 39 -6.19 6.21 6.81
CA GLU A 39 -6.12 5.16 7.81
C GLU A 39 -7.53 5.03 8.39
N PRO A 40 -8.12 3.81 8.45
CA PRO A 40 -9.42 3.65 9.07
C PRO A 40 -9.28 4.27 10.45
N SER A 41 -9.90 5.45 10.63
CA SER A 41 -9.96 6.11 11.91
C SER A 41 -10.59 5.06 12.80
N TYR A 42 -9.76 4.38 13.59
CA TYR A 42 -10.19 3.46 14.62
C TYR A 42 -10.81 4.36 15.67
N ILE A 43 -12.01 4.87 15.34
CA ILE A 43 -12.90 5.46 16.31
C ILE A 43 -13.21 4.31 17.26
N GLN A 44 -12.61 4.47 18.42
CA GLN A 44 -12.80 3.70 19.64
C GLN A 44 -14.27 3.69 20.05
#